data_AF-A0A559MFW5-F1
#
_entry.id   AF-A0A559MFW5-F1
#
_cell.length_a   1.000
_cell.length_b   1.000
_cell.length_c   1.000
_cell.angle_alpha   90.00
_cell.angle_beta   90.00
_cell.angle_gamma   90.00
#
_symmetry.space_group_name_H-M   'P 1'
#
loop_
_entity.id
_entity.type
_entity.pdbx_description
1 polymer ?
#
loop_
_entity_poly.entity_id
_entity_poly.type
_entity_poly.pdbx_seq_one_letter_code
_entity_poly.pdbx_strand_id
1 'polypeptide(L)'
;KELIASFSGLTIEPAPPAVEGTPTLPCPLAELPDEIAIHIFKEVAIRDVASFVRLAQVCKRIAYLVLTEEQVWKRICVGSEVGFGAMHYSWQREVLGGPLQEDHILDPGDSEDEEALVPLSKEAMTDALLPAYSSSWQQMFRLRPRIRFNGCYISTVNYIRPGQGTISQVTWHNPVHIVTYYRYLRFFRDGTVISLLTTDEPGDAVHHLTKELQDTHRGGGSAYLPSIVMQNALRGRWRLSTVADNPDADLKDAEGILFVETEGVKQKYMYRMKLSLRSSGKGAKNNKLVWQGFWNYNLLTDDTAEFTLRNDKAFLFSRVKSYGSGA
;
A
#
# COMPACT_ATOMS: atom_id res chain seq x y z
N LYS A 1 -23.03 -0.52 -19.15
CA LYS A 1 -23.07 -2.00 -19.27
C LYS A 1 -23.48 -2.43 -20.68
N GLU A 2 -24.52 -1.83 -21.27
CA GLU A 2 -24.97 -2.13 -22.63
C GLU A 2 -23.90 -1.96 -23.73
N LEU A 3 -23.10 -0.89 -23.68
CA LEU A 3 -22.02 -0.69 -24.67
C LEU A 3 -20.94 -1.78 -24.64
N ILE A 4 -20.59 -2.30 -23.46
CA ILE A 4 -19.58 -3.36 -23.37
C ILE A 4 -20.20 -4.68 -23.82
N ALA A 5 -21.46 -4.93 -23.45
CA ALA A 5 -22.18 -6.14 -23.86
C ALA A 5 -22.32 -6.24 -25.39
N SER A 6 -22.41 -5.12 -26.12
CA SER A 6 -22.44 -5.14 -27.59
C SER A 6 -21.13 -5.60 -28.24
N PHE A 7 -20.06 -5.76 -27.47
CA PHE A 7 -18.77 -6.23 -27.97
C PHE A 7 -18.57 -7.75 -27.86
N SER A 8 -19.50 -8.49 -27.25
CA SER A 8 -19.36 -9.93 -26.98
C SER A 8 -19.18 -10.78 -28.25
N GLY A 9 -19.80 -10.38 -29.36
CA GLY A 9 -19.73 -11.10 -30.63
C GLY A 9 -18.64 -10.61 -31.59
N LEU A 10 -17.75 -9.71 -31.17
CA LEU A 10 -16.73 -9.14 -32.05
C LEU A 10 -15.49 -10.03 -32.14
N THR A 11 -14.92 -10.11 -33.33
CA THR A 11 -13.65 -10.76 -33.62
C THR A 11 -12.49 -9.77 -33.59
N ILE A 12 -11.26 -10.27 -33.45
CA ILE A 12 -10.06 -9.46 -33.61
C ILE A 12 -9.75 -9.47 -35.10
N GLU A 13 -9.86 -8.33 -35.74
CA GLU A 13 -9.48 -8.20 -37.14
C GLU A 13 -7.96 -8.01 -37.26
N PRO A 14 -7.28 -8.77 -38.15
CA PRO A 14 -5.87 -8.57 -38.40
C PRO A 14 -5.61 -7.18 -39.00
N ALA A 15 -4.40 -6.66 -38.80
CA ALA A 15 -4.01 -5.40 -39.40
C ALA A 15 -4.09 -5.49 -40.94
N PRO A 16 -4.60 -4.46 -41.63
CA PRO A 16 -4.61 -4.45 -43.08
C PRO A 16 -3.17 -4.50 -43.61
N PRO A 17 -2.95 -5.10 -44.79
CA PRO A 17 -1.62 -5.21 -45.36
C PRO A 17 -1.05 -3.81 -45.65
N ALA A 18 0.25 -3.63 -45.44
CA ALA A 18 0.92 -2.34 -45.65
C ALA A 18 0.92 -1.91 -47.13
N VAL A 19 0.84 -2.88 -48.04
CA VAL A 19 0.76 -2.67 -49.49
C VAL A 19 -0.41 -3.47 -50.03
N GLU A 20 -1.25 -2.82 -50.83
CA GLU A 20 -2.39 -3.44 -51.50
C GLU A 20 -1.92 -4.62 -52.36
N GLY A 21 -2.51 -5.81 -52.14
CA GLY A 21 -2.13 -7.05 -52.83
C GLY A 21 -1.09 -7.92 -52.11
N THR A 22 -0.53 -7.49 -50.97
CA THR A 22 0.32 -8.35 -50.12
C THR A 22 -0.50 -9.15 -49.11
N PRO A 23 -0.06 -10.37 -48.71
CA PRO A 23 -0.77 -11.17 -47.72
C PRO A 23 -0.80 -10.45 -46.37
N THR A 24 -1.93 -10.57 -45.65
CA THR A 24 -2.05 -10.07 -44.28
C THR A 24 -1.09 -10.82 -43.37
N LEU A 25 -0.45 -10.08 -42.46
CA LEU A 25 0.36 -10.70 -41.42
C LEU A 25 -0.57 -11.52 -40.49
N PRO A 26 -0.10 -12.69 -40.01
CA PRO A 26 -0.88 -13.49 -39.09
C PRO A 26 -1.14 -12.70 -37.80
N CYS A 27 -2.32 -12.86 -37.23
CA CYS A 27 -2.68 -12.32 -35.92
C CYS A 27 -2.93 -13.51 -34.98
N PRO A 28 -1.91 -14.03 -34.28
CA PRO A 28 -2.07 -15.22 -33.45
C PRO A 28 -3.16 -15.06 -32.40
N LEU A 29 -3.33 -13.83 -31.85
CA LEU A 29 -4.34 -13.55 -30.85
C LEU A 29 -5.78 -13.62 -31.40
N ALA A 30 -5.98 -13.42 -32.71
CA ALA A 30 -7.29 -13.53 -33.36
C ALA A 30 -7.73 -14.98 -33.54
N GLU A 31 -6.76 -15.89 -33.74
CA GLU A 31 -6.97 -17.33 -33.95
C GLU A 31 -7.19 -18.10 -32.64
N LEU A 32 -6.81 -17.50 -31.51
CA LEU A 32 -6.95 -18.15 -30.20
C LEU A 32 -8.42 -18.26 -29.76
N PRO A 33 -8.81 -19.41 -29.20
CA PRO A 33 -10.03 -19.53 -28.39
C PRO A 33 -9.99 -18.61 -27.18
N ASP A 34 -11.16 -18.18 -26.72
CA ASP A 34 -11.28 -17.25 -25.59
C ASP A 34 -10.66 -17.83 -24.32
N GLU A 35 -10.79 -19.14 -24.08
CA GLU A 35 -10.22 -19.80 -22.91
C GLU A 35 -8.70 -19.64 -22.84
N ILE A 36 -8.02 -19.79 -23.98
CA ILE A 36 -6.57 -19.66 -24.06
C ILE A 36 -6.16 -18.19 -23.91
N ALA A 37 -6.90 -17.27 -24.54
CA ALA A 37 -6.67 -15.83 -24.37
C ALA A 37 -6.82 -15.42 -22.89
N ILE A 38 -7.85 -15.91 -22.20
CA ILE A 38 -8.09 -15.63 -20.79
C ILE A 38 -6.99 -16.22 -19.92
N HIS A 39 -6.50 -17.43 -20.22
CA HIS A 39 -5.33 -17.99 -19.54
C HIS A 39 -4.09 -17.11 -19.69
N ILE A 40 -3.80 -16.61 -20.89
CA ILE A 40 -2.71 -15.65 -21.13
C ILE A 40 -2.94 -14.35 -20.34
N PHE A 41 -4.17 -13.83 -20.33
CA PHE A 41 -4.51 -12.62 -19.61
C PHE A 41 -4.36 -12.75 -18.10
N LYS A 42 -4.64 -13.93 -17.52
CA LYS A 42 -4.34 -14.22 -16.11
C LYS A 42 -2.85 -14.05 -15.80
N GLU A 43 -1.97 -14.60 -16.62
CA GLU A 43 -0.52 -14.47 -16.44
C GLU A 43 -0.04 -13.01 -16.57
N VAL A 44 -0.56 -12.28 -17.58
CA VAL A 44 -0.27 -10.85 -17.74
C VAL A 44 -0.75 -10.05 -16.52
N ALA A 45 -1.94 -10.37 -16.01
CA ALA A 45 -2.54 -9.67 -14.88
C ALA A 45 -1.76 -9.88 -13.57
N ILE A 46 -1.26 -11.09 -13.31
CA ILE A 46 -0.43 -11.40 -12.14
C ILE A 46 0.91 -10.64 -12.21
N ARG A 47 1.48 -10.53 -13.43
CA ARG A 47 2.77 -9.83 -13.64
C ARG A 47 2.64 -8.31 -13.56
N ASP A 48 1.65 -7.72 -14.22
CA ASP A 48 1.35 -6.29 -14.14
C ASP A 48 -0.12 -6.01 -14.50
N VAL A 49 -0.94 -5.78 -13.48
CA VAL A 49 -2.37 -5.42 -13.63
C VAL A 49 -2.55 -4.20 -14.53
N ALA A 50 -1.62 -3.24 -14.52
CA ALA A 50 -1.72 -2.06 -15.38
C ALA A 50 -1.59 -2.43 -16.88
N SER A 51 -0.73 -3.38 -17.22
CA SER A 51 -0.60 -3.92 -18.57
C SER A 51 -1.85 -4.68 -18.99
N PHE A 52 -2.40 -5.53 -18.11
CA PHE A 52 -3.66 -6.22 -18.35
C PHE A 52 -4.81 -5.23 -18.64
N VAL A 53 -4.97 -4.19 -17.82
CA VAL A 53 -6.03 -3.18 -18.05
C VAL A 53 -5.81 -2.39 -19.34
N ARG A 54 -4.56 -2.13 -19.74
CA ARG A 54 -4.25 -1.48 -21.03
C ARG A 54 -4.63 -2.34 -22.23
N LEU A 55 -4.69 -3.67 -22.11
CA LEU A 55 -5.16 -4.54 -23.20
C LEU A 55 -6.58 -4.18 -23.66
N ALA A 56 -7.43 -3.67 -22.75
CA ALA A 56 -8.77 -3.20 -23.10
C ALA A 56 -8.79 -2.04 -24.12
N GLN A 57 -7.66 -1.35 -24.33
CA GLN A 57 -7.54 -0.27 -25.31
C GLN A 57 -7.12 -0.76 -26.70
N VAL A 58 -6.79 -2.05 -26.86
CA VAL A 58 -6.30 -2.61 -28.13
C VAL A 58 -7.45 -2.82 -29.11
N CYS A 59 -8.51 -3.52 -28.69
CA CYS A 59 -9.69 -3.74 -29.50
C CYS A 59 -10.94 -3.97 -28.64
N LYS A 60 -12.12 -3.84 -29.24
CA LYS A 60 -13.42 -3.99 -28.55
C LYS A 60 -13.63 -5.38 -27.95
N ARG A 61 -13.19 -6.46 -28.62
CA ARG A 61 -13.26 -7.83 -28.10
C ARG A 61 -12.42 -7.99 -26.82
N ILE A 62 -11.19 -7.50 -26.82
CA ILE A 62 -10.34 -7.55 -25.62
C ILE A 62 -10.91 -6.64 -24.52
N ALA A 63 -11.47 -5.49 -24.88
CA ALA A 63 -12.18 -4.63 -23.92
C ALA A 63 -13.34 -5.37 -23.24
N TYR A 64 -14.11 -6.16 -23.99
CA TYR A 64 -15.13 -7.04 -23.44
C TYR A 64 -14.53 -8.02 -22.43
N LEU A 65 -13.58 -8.86 -22.87
CA LEU A 65 -12.96 -9.87 -22.02
C LEU A 65 -12.36 -9.28 -20.73
N VAL A 66 -11.60 -8.18 -20.83
CA VAL A 66 -10.99 -7.53 -19.64
C VAL A 66 -12.04 -6.99 -18.67
N LEU A 67 -13.20 -6.54 -19.15
CA LEU A 67 -14.23 -5.91 -18.32
C LEU A 67 -15.31 -6.89 -17.82
N THR A 68 -15.48 -8.05 -18.45
CA THR A 68 -16.52 -9.03 -18.08
C THR A 68 -15.96 -10.32 -17.48
N GLU A 69 -14.71 -10.71 -17.76
CA GLU A 69 -14.12 -11.95 -17.26
C GLU A 69 -13.73 -11.85 -15.78
N GLU A 70 -14.67 -12.20 -14.92
CA GLU A 70 -14.52 -12.20 -13.47
C GLU A 70 -13.44 -13.17 -12.98
N GLN A 71 -13.13 -14.25 -13.72
CA GLN A 71 -12.09 -15.22 -13.34
C GLN A 71 -10.68 -14.62 -13.27
N VAL A 72 -10.38 -13.63 -14.12
CA VAL A 72 -9.08 -12.93 -14.10
C VAL A 72 -9.02 -12.04 -12.88
N TRP A 73 -10.06 -11.25 -12.64
CA TRP A 73 -10.17 -10.37 -11.48
C TRP A 73 -10.20 -11.13 -10.16
N LYS A 74 -10.87 -12.28 -10.08
CA LYS A 74 -10.84 -13.15 -8.90
C LYS A 74 -9.42 -13.60 -8.59
N ARG A 75 -8.67 -14.09 -9.58
CA ARG A 75 -7.27 -14.51 -9.39
C ARG A 75 -6.37 -13.35 -8.93
N ILE A 76 -6.60 -12.13 -9.44
CA ILE A 76 -5.89 -10.93 -8.97
C ILE A 76 -6.24 -10.66 -7.51
N CYS A 77 -7.52 -10.64 -7.14
CA CYS A 77 -7.98 -10.31 -5.79
C CYS A 77 -7.52 -11.31 -4.74
N VAL A 78 -7.59 -12.60 -5.03
CA VAL A 78 -7.18 -13.68 -4.10
C VAL A 78 -5.66 -13.75 -3.97
N GLY A 79 -4.92 -13.41 -5.03
CA GLY A 79 -3.46 -13.46 -5.06
C GLY A 79 -2.75 -12.53 -4.06
N SER A 80 -1.52 -12.89 -3.70
CA SER A 80 -0.62 -12.10 -2.84
C SER A 80 0.28 -11.13 -3.62
N GLU A 81 0.36 -11.29 -4.94
CA GLU A 81 1.21 -10.49 -5.82
C GLU A 81 0.67 -9.07 -5.94
N VAL A 82 -0.63 -8.93 -6.17
CA VAL A 82 -1.29 -7.62 -6.29
C VAL A 82 -2.60 -7.57 -5.52
N GLY A 83 -3.19 -8.69 -5.12
CA GLY A 83 -4.49 -8.73 -4.44
C GLY A 83 -4.41 -8.53 -2.93
N PHE A 84 -5.41 -9.13 -2.28
CA PHE A 84 -5.66 -9.07 -0.84
C PHE A 84 -4.99 -10.22 -0.09
N GLY A 85 -4.42 -11.22 -0.77
CA GLY A 85 -3.72 -12.33 -0.11
C GLY A 85 -2.52 -11.89 0.74
N ALA A 86 -1.92 -10.75 0.40
CA ALA A 86 -0.82 -10.13 1.16
C ALA A 86 -1.29 -9.04 2.15
N MET A 87 -2.61 -8.81 2.28
CA MET A 87 -3.14 -7.94 3.33
C MET A 87 -3.19 -8.71 4.65
N HIS A 88 -2.91 -7.99 5.74
CA HIS A 88 -2.86 -8.55 7.08
C HIS A 88 -3.83 -7.78 7.96
N TYR A 89 -4.64 -8.54 8.69
CA TYR A 89 -5.71 -8.02 9.56
C TYR A 89 -5.40 -8.27 11.04
N SER A 90 -4.44 -9.17 11.30
CA SER A 90 -3.75 -9.37 12.56
C SER A 90 -2.26 -9.07 12.37
N TRP A 91 -1.54 -8.83 13.48
CA TRP A 91 -0.09 -8.72 13.43
C TRP A 91 0.52 -10.01 12.86
N GLN A 92 1.60 -9.90 12.08
CA GLN A 92 2.31 -11.06 11.49
C GLN A 92 3.75 -11.22 12.01
N ARG A 93 4.30 -10.13 12.53
CA ARG A 93 5.69 -10.01 12.97
C ARG A 93 5.73 -9.17 14.23
N GLU A 94 6.79 -9.34 15.01
CA GLU A 94 7.15 -8.38 16.04
C GLU A 94 7.64 -7.06 15.42
N VAL A 95 7.70 -6.00 16.22
CA VAL A 95 8.14 -4.66 15.79
C VAL A 95 9.54 -4.68 15.19
N LEU A 96 10.44 -5.53 15.71
CA LEU A 96 11.81 -5.66 15.22
C LEU A 96 11.97 -6.64 14.04
N GLY A 97 10.88 -7.28 13.57
CA GLY A 97 10.86 -8.21 12.45
C GLY A 97 10.97 -9.70 12.81
N GLY A 98 11.07 -10.03 14.10
CA GLY A 98 11.07 -11.40 14.61
C GLY A 98 9.74 -12.14 14.37
N PRO A 99 9.72 -13.49 14.51
CA PRO A 99 8.48 -14.24 14.55
C PRO A 99 7.63 -13.75 15.73
N LEU A 100 6.30 -13.79 15.60
CA LEU A 100 5.43 -13.49 16.74
C LEU A 100 5.59 -14.56 17.82
N GLN A 101 5.85 -14.13 19.05
CA GLN A 101 5.75 -14.99 20.22
C GLN A 101 4.26 -15.31 20.51
N GLU A 102 3.99 -16.56 20.90
CA GLU A 102 2.63 -17.07 21.16
C GLU A 102 1.89 -16.26 22.25
N ASP A 103 2.63 -15.63 23.17
CA ASP A 103 2.08 -14.81 24.25
C ASP A 103 1.41 -13.50 23.78
N HIS A 104 1.69 -13.03 22.55
CA HIS A 104 1.07 -11.84 21.95
C HIS A 104 -0.23 -12.13 21.18
N ILE A 105 -0.71 -13.37 21.19
CA ILE A 105 -1.99 -13.75 20.55
C ILE A 105 -3.18 -13.18 21.34
N LEU A 106 -2.99 -12.89 22.62
CA LEU A 106 -4.00 -12.31 23.51
C LEU A 106 -3.71 -10.81 23.69
N ASP A 107 -4.53 -9.95 23.10
CA ASP A 107 -4.55 -8.54 23.45
C ASP A 107 -4.97 -8.45 24.94
N PRO A 108 -4.31 -7.68 25.82
CA PRO A 108 -4.64 -7.65 27.25
C PRO A 108 -6.05 -7.11 27.59
N GLY A 109 -6.85 -6.78 26.58
CA GLY A 109 -8.24 -6.32 26.69
C GLY A 109 -9.30 -7.37 26.36
N ASP A 110 -8.93 -8.55 25.87
CA ASP A 110 -9.90 -9.60 25.51
C ASP A 110 -10.22 -10.44 26.76
N SER A 111 -11.39 -10.16 27.34
CA SER A 111 -12.03 -10.98 28.37
C SER A 111 -12.13 -12.45 27.94
N GLU A 112 -11.91 -13.36 28.89
CA GLU A 112 -11.70 -14.82 28.78
C GLU A 112 -12.84 -15.66 28.13
N ASP A 113 -13.79 -15.08 27.39
CA ASP A 113 -15.02 -15.77 26.95
C ASP A 113 -15.29 -15.83 25.43
N GLU A 114 -14.36 -15.44 24.55
CA GLU A 114 -14.56 -15.67 23.10
C GLU A 114 -14.04 -17.05 22.68
N GLU A 115 -14.98 -18.00 22.49
CA GLU A 115 -14.76 -19.26 21.78
C GLU A 115 -13.89 -19.01 20.55
N ALA A 116 -12.70 -19.63 20.51
CA ALA A 116 -11.71 -19.45 19.46
C ALA A 116 -12.27 -19.83 18.08
N LEU A 117 -12.95 -18.88 17.44
CA LEU A 117 -13.40 -18.98 16.05
C LEU A 117 -12.15 -19.19 15.20
N VAL A 118 -12.07 -20.34 14.54
CA VAL A 118 -10.98 -20.63 13.60
C VAL A 118 -10.93 -19.48 12.58
N PRO A 119 -9.82 -18.74 12.49
CA PRO A 119 -9.76 -17.57 11.62
C PRO A 119 -9.99 -18.02 10.18
N LEU A 120 -11.03 -17.46 9.56
CA LEU A 120 -11.34 -17.68 8.15
C LEU A 120 -10.08 -17.48 7.31
N SER A 121 -9.87 -18.35 6.31
CA SER A 121 -8.78 -18.13 5.36
C SER A 121 -8.96 -16.76 4.68
N LYS A 122 -7.86 -16.10 4.31
CA LYS A 122 -7.91 -14.80 3.63
C LYS A 122 -8.74 -14.84 2.35
N GLU A 123 -8.75 -15.99 1.68
CA GLU A 123 -9.55 -16.26 0.49
C GLU A 123 -11.04 -16.29 0.84
N ALA A 124 -11.43 -17.04 1.88
CA ALA A 124 -12.80 -17.11 2.35
C ALA A 124 -13.32 -15.74 2.84
N MET A 125 -12.50 -14.98 3.56
CA MET A 125 -12.82 -13.60 3.94
C MET A 125 -13.07 -12.72 2.69
N THR A 126 -12.24 -12.88 1.67
CA THR A 126 -12.36 -12.11 0.43
C THR A 126 -13.63 -12.48 -0.33
N ASP A 127 -13.95 -13.78 -0.45
CA ASP A 127 -15.19 -14.26 -1.05
C ASP A 127 -16.43 -13.75 -0.27
N ALA A 128 -16.38 -13.75 1.06
CA ALA A 128 -17.47 -13.26 1.91
C ALA A 128 -17.77 -11.76 1.72
N LEU A 129 -16.76 -10.95 1.38
CA LEU A 129 -16.91 -9.52 1.12
C LEU A 129 -17.43 -9.19 -0.29
N LEU A 130 -17.49 -10.16 -1.20
CA LEU A 130 -17.87 -9.95 -2.59
C LEU A 130 -19.25 -9.28 -2.79
N PRO A 131 -20.30 -9.62 -2.02
CA PRO A 131 -21.60 -8.95 -2.14
C PRO A 131 -21.54 -7.45 -1.84
N ALA A 132 -20.63 -7.00 -0.96
CA ALA A 132 -20.46 -5.58 -0.64
C ALA A 132 -19.92 -4.76 -1.84
N TYR A 133 -19.37 -5.44 -2.86
CA TYR A 133 -18.83 -4.82 -4.08
C TYR A 133 -19.68 -5.16 -5.31
N SER A 134 -21.01 -5.18 -5.15
CA SER A 134 -21.98 -5.49 -6.21
C SER A 134 -21.72 -6.85 -6.89
N SER A 135 -21.14 -7.79 -6.16
CA SER A 135 -20.72 -9.09 -6.68
C SER A 135 -19.76 -9.04 -7.88
N SER A 136 -18.92 -8.00 -7.96
CA SER A 136 -17.90 -7.86 -9.00
C SER A 136 -16.49 -7.79 -8.40
N TRP A 137 -15.63 -8.72 -8.84
CA TRP A 137 -14.23 -8.79 -8.44
C TRP A 137 -13.45 -7.57 -8.92
N GLN A 138 -13.79 -7.02 -10.08
CA GLN A 138 -13.21 -5.78 -10.57
C GLN A 138 -13.52 -4.60 -9.64
N GLN A 139 -14.78 -4.46 -9.19
CA GLN A 139 -15.16 -3.40 -8.26
C GLN A 139 -14.46 -3.58 -6.90
N MET A 140 -14.42 -4.80 -6.39
CA MET A 140 -13.67 -5.13 -5.17
C MET A 140 -12.21 -4.72 -5.29
N PHE A 141 -11.51 -5.13 -6.37
CA PHE A 141 -10.11 -4.77 -6.59
C PHE A 141 -9.86 -3.25 -6.56
N ARG A 142 -10.80 -2.47 -7.08
CA ARG A 142 -10.68 -1.01 -7.19
C ARG A 142 -11.01 -0.27 -5.89
N LEU A 143 -11.96 -0.78 -5.12
CA LEU A 143 -12.55 -0.05 -3.99
C LEU A 143 -12.08 -0.57 -2.64
N ARG A 144 -11.90 -1.88 -2.47
CA ARG A 144 -11.51 -2.48 -1.18
C ARG A 144 -10.17 -1.93 -0.70
N PRO A 145 -10.08 -1.45 0.55
CA PRO A 145 -8.86 -0.92 1.14
C PRO A 145 -7.66 -1.87 0.96
N ARG A 146 -6.51 -1.33 0.54
CA ARG A 146 -5.30 -2.12 0.29
C ARG A 146 -4.02 -1.30 0.35
N ILE A 147 -3.00 -1.86 0.98
CA ILE A 147 -1.64 -1.31 0.98
C ILE A 147 -0.91 -1.70 -0.30
N ARG A 148 -0.08 -0.78 -0.79
CA ARG A 148 0.74 -0.96 -1.99
C ARG A 148 2.20 -1.20 -1.60
N PHE A 149 2.80 -2.24 -2.17
CA PHE A 149 4.19 -2.64 -1.87
C PHE A 149 5.21 -2.19 -2.93
N ASN A 150 4.77 -1.82 -4.12
CA ASN A 150 5.64 -1.42 -5.24
C ASN A 150 6.01 0.08 -5.21
N GLY A 151 6.07 0.66 -4.01
CA GLY A 151 6.36 2.07 -3.82
C GLY A 151 6.46 2.45 -2.36
N CYS A 152 6.45 3.75 -2.10
CA CYS A 152 6.56 4.33 -0.77
C CYS A 152 5.43 5.33 -0.54
N TYR A 153 4.91 5.39 0.68
CA TYR A 153 4.02 6.45 1.12
C TYR A 153 4.88 7.59 1.68
N ILE A 154 4.70 8.80 1.16
CA ILE A 154 5.55 9.96 1.45
C ILE A 154 4.68 11.09 2.00
N SER A 155 5.01 11.59 3.18
CA SER A 155 4.44 12.82 3.73
C SER A 155 5.49 13.92 3.68
N THR A 156 5.20 15.00 2.95
CA THR A 156 6.05 16.19 2.87
C THR A 156 5.50 17.25 3.79
N VAL A 157 6.25 17.59 4.83
CA VAL A 157 5.86 18.58 5.83
C VAL A 157 6.78 19.78 5.73
N ASN A 158 6.17 20.96 5.58
CA ASN A 158 6.86 22.23 5.58
C ASN A 158 6.33 23.03 6.77
N TYR A 159 7.22 23.51 7.64
CA TYR A 159 6.84 24.45 8.69
C TYR A 159 7.81 25.62 8.75
N ILE A 160 7.25 26.75 9.18
CA ILE A 160 7.96 28.00 9.34
C ILE A 160 8.49 28.06 10.77
N ARG A 161 9.80 28.23 10.92
CA ARG A 161 10.45 28.56 12.20
C ARG A 161 10.92 30.02 12.15
N PRO A 162 10.52 30.87 13.12
CA PRO A 162 11.11 32.20 13.25
C PRO A 162 12.62 32.09 13.44
N GLY A 163 13.40 32.91 12.73
CA GLY A 163 14.84 33.05 12.98
C GLY A 163 15.11 33.66 14.36
N GLN A 164 16.37 33.63 14.79
CA GLN A 164 16.79 34.28 16.03
C GLN A 164 16.65 35.80 15.87
N GLY A 165 15.65 36.41 16.50
CA GLY A 165 15.51 37.85 16.55
C GLY A 165 16.59 38.49 17.43
N THR A 166 17.21 39.57 16.96
CA THR A 166 18.08 40.41 17.79
C THR A 166 17.23 41.52 18.42
N ILE A 167 17.48 41.88 19.69
CA ILE A 167 16.70 42.87 20.46
C ILE A 167 16.58 44.23 19.73
N SER A 168 17.53 44.55 18.84
CA SER A 168 17.57 45.79 18.06
C SER A 168 16.86 45.75 16.71
N GLN A 169 16.25 44.63 16.30
CA GLN A 169 15.57 44.52 15.00
C GLN A 169 14.05 44.65 15.10
N VAL A 170 13.47 45.43 14.18
CA VAL A 170 12.03 45.61 14.01
C VAL A 170 11.42 44.27 13.58
N THR A 171 10.37 43.82 14.28
CA THR A 171 9.72 42.51 14.10
C THR A 171 9.21 42.22 12.68
N TRP A 172 9.01 43.25 11.86
CA TRP A 172 8.56 43.16 10.47
C TRP A 172 9.59 42.52 9.51
N HIS A 173 10.89 42.60 9.83
CA HIS A 173 11.97 42.08 8.97
C HIS A 173 12.64 40.80 9.50
N ASN A 174 12.00 40.08 10.42
CA ASN A 174 12.59 38.88 10.98
C ASN A 174 12.74 37.79 9.90
N PRO A 175 13.96 37.31 9.61
CA PRO A 175 14.17 36.25 8.66
C PRO A 175 13.46 34.99 9.12
N VAL A 176 12.80 34.31 8.19
CA VAL A 176 12.04 33.10 8.44
C VAL A 176 12.77 31.91 7.84
N HIS A 177 12.94 30.84 8.62
CA HIS A 177 13.49 29.58 8.12
C HIS A 177 12.35 28.61 7.81
N ILE A 178 12.23 28.21 6.55
CA ILE A 178 11.31 27.16 6.13
C ILE A 178 12.03 25.83 6.29
N VAL A 179 11.56 25.00 7.22
CA VAL A 179 12.07 23.65 7.42
C VAL A 179 11.15 22.68 6.71
N THR A 180 11.72 21.94 5.77
CA THR A 180 11.06 20.83 5.09
C THR A 180 11.62 19.52 5.61
N TYR A 181 10.72 18.62 6.02
CA TYR A 181 11.08 17.25 6.32
C TYR A 181 10.08 16.28 5.70
N TYR A 182 10.53 15.06 5.51
CA TYR A 182 9.82 13.99 4.86
C TYR A 182 9.64 12.83 5.84
N ARG A 183 8.45 12.22 5.81
CA ARG A 183 8.21 10.92 6.44
C ARG A 183 7.96 9.89 5.35
N TYR A 184 8.71 8.80 5.37
CA TYR A 184 8.61 7.70 4.44
C TYR A 184 8.08 6.46 5.16
N LEU A 185 7.06 5.82 4.59
CA LEU A 185 6.57 4.51 5.00
C LEU A 185 6.65 3.56 3.80
N ARG A 186 7.55 2.57 3.89
CA ARG A 186 7.63 1.46 2.91
C ARG A 186 7.13 0.18 3.57
N PHE A 187 6.04 -0.36 3.04
CA PHE A 187 5.42 -1.58 3.53
C PHE A 187 5.94 -2.81 2.79
N PHE A 188 5.98 -3.94 3.48
CA PHE A 188 6.38 -5.23 2.94
C PHE A 188 5.28 -6.28 3.16
N ARG A 189 5.26 -7.29 2.28
CA ARG A 189 4.25 -8.37 2.28
C ARG A 189 4.29 -9.28 3.49
N ASP A 190 5.39 -9.30 4.23
CA ASP A 190 5.54 -10.11 5.45
C ASP A 190 4.94 -9.43 6.69
N GLY A 191 4.34 -8.25 6.55
CA GLY A 191 3.77 -7.49 7.67
C GLY A 191 4.75 -6.53 8.33
N THR A 192 5.98 -6.40 7.79
CA THR A 192 6.94 -5.39 8.26
C THR A 192 6.81 -4.07 7.50
N VAL A 193 7.29 -2.99 8.12
CA VAL A 193 7.32 -1.65 7.53
C VAL A 193 8.62 -0.93 7.95
N ILE A 194 9.19 -0.16 7.03
CA ILE A 194 10.25 0.79 7.33
C ILE A 194 9.63 2.18 7.48
N SER A 195 9.92 2.83 8.60
CA SER A 195 9.55 4.22 8.87
C SER A 195 10.79 5.08 8.95
N LEU A 196 10.88 6.12 8.12
CA LEU A 196 12.02 7.03 8.10
C LEU A 196 11.52 8.47 8.18
N LEU A 197 12.11 9.25 9.08
CA LEU A 197 11.97 10.70 9.13
C LEU A 197 13.33 11.32 8.79
N THR A 198 13.38 12.13 7.74
CA THR A 198 14.60 12.81 7.30
C THR A 198 14.28 14.14 6.60
N THR A 199 15.28 14.99 6.44
CA THR A 199 15.23 16.17 5.57
C THR A 199 15.59 15.84 4.12
N ASP A 200 16.09 14.63 3.85
CA ASP A 200 16.47 14.21 2.50
C ASP A 200 15.25 14.03 1.60
N GLU A 201 15.36 14.58 0.38
CA GLU A 201 14.29 14.56 -0.59
C GLU A 201 14.02 13.14 -1.13
N PRO A 202 12.84 12.89 -1.73
CA PRO A 202 12.49 11.57 -2.21
C PRO A 202 13.49 10.98 -3.21
N GLY A 203 14.18 11.81 -4.00
CA GLY A 203 15.19 11.36 -4.96
C GLY A 203 16.36 10.61 -4.29
N ASP A 204 16.78 11.07 -3.12
CA ASP A 204 17.95 10.54 -2.41
C ASP A 204 17.57 9.46 -1.40
N ALA A 205 16.37 9.52 -0.83
CA ALA A 205 15.95 8.59 0.22
C ALA A 205 15.35 7.27 -0.31
N VAL A 206 14.44 7.34 -1.30
CA VAL A 206 13.56 6.20 -1.61
C VAL A 206 14.32 4.98 -2.10
N HIS A 207 15.41 5.16 -2.85
CA HIS A 207 16.17 4.03 -3.39
C HIS A 207 16.91 3.23 -2.29
N HIS A 208 17.12 3.83 -1.11
CA HIS A 208 17.85 3.22 0.00
C HIS A 208 16.95 2.52 1.03
N LEU A 209 15.63 2.65 0.95
CA LEU A 209 14.66 2.10 1.93
C LEU A 209 14.55 0.56 1.89
N THR A 210 15.64 -0.21 1.91
CA THR A 210 15.65 -1.68 1.91
C THR A 210 15.93 -2.23 3.31
N LYS A 211 15.48 -3.47 3.58
CA LYS A 211 15.77 -4.16 4.85
C LYS A 211 17.26 -4.37 5.07
N GLU A 212 17.98 -4.71 4.00
CA GLU A 212 19.45 -4.90 4.02
C GLU A 212 20.19 -3.62 4.45
N LEU A 213 19.80 -2.47 3.91
CA LEU A 213 20.42 -1.20 4.26
C LEU A 213 20.00 -0.73 5.65
N GLN A 214 18.76 -0.99 6.06
CA GLN A 214 18.33 -0.76 7.44
C GLN A 214 19.21 -1.55 8.44
N ASP A 215 19.56 -2.79 8.11
CA ASP A 215 20.41 -3.63 8.96
C ASP A 215 21.87 -3.16 8.95
N THR A 216 22.37 -2.74 7.78
CA THR A 216 23.74 -2.27 7.59
C THR A 216 24.05 -1.00 8.39
N HIS A 217 23.10 -0.07 8.48
CA HIS A 217 23.28 1.22 9.17
C HIS A 217 22.86 1.18 10.65
N ARG A 218 22.40 0.02 11.13
CA ARG A 218 21.95 -0.13 12.51
C ARG A 218 23.10 0.14 13.48
N GLY A 219 22.83 0.91 14.53
CA GLY A 219 23.84 1.31 15.51
C GLY A 219 24.90 2.29 14.97
N GLY A 220 24.66 2.92 13.82
CA GLY A 220 25.60 3.87 13.20
C GLY A 220 26.70 3.21 12.37
N GLY A 221 26.48 1.98 11.90
CA GLY A 221 27.39 1.31 10.98
C GLY A 221 27.47 2.00 9.62
N SER A 222 28.61 1.87 8.95
CA SER A 222 28.79 2.22 7.52
C SER A 222 28.41 3.66 7.12
N ALA A 223 28.69 4.64 7.99
CA ALA A 223 28.33 6.04 7.80
C ALA A 223 28.90 6.73 6.54
N TYR A 224 29.90 6.12 5.89
CA TYR A 224 30.52 6.61 4.67
C TYR A 224 29.72 6.27 3.39
N LEU A 225 28.70 5.41 3.48
CA LEU A 225 27.89 5.01 2.33
C LEU A 225 26.83 6.07 2.00
N PRO A 226 26.47 6.26 0.71
CA PRO A 226 25.37 7.15 0.31
C PRO A 226 24.03 6.84 1.00
N SER A 227 23.82 5.58 1.36
CA SER A 227 22.66 5.08 2.11
C SER A 227 22.60 5.52 3.59
N ILE A 228 23.46 6.43 4.05
CA ILE A 228 23.51 6.92 5.45
C ILE A 228 22.17 7.47 5.96
N VAL A 229 21.30 7.91 5.05
CA VAL A 229 19.90 8.25 5.36
C VAL A 229 19.16 7.13 6.12
N MET A 230 19.57 5.87 5.94
CA MET A 230 18.99 4.70 6.60
C MET A 230 19.39 4.54 8.07
N GLN A 231 20.36 5.30 8.57
CA GLN A 231 20.77 5.24 9.98
C GLN A 231 19.62 5.53 10.95
N ASN A 232 18.67 6.37 10.54
CA ASN A 232 17.50 6.73 11.33
C ASN A 232 16.22 5.96 10.91
N ALA A 233 16.34 4.94 10.05
CA ALA A 233 15.21 4.16 9.59
C ALA A 233 14.75 3.16 10.67
N LEU A 234 13.55 3.36 11.17
CA LEU A 234 12.93 2.55 12.23
C LEU A 234 12.27 1.31 11.63
N ARG A 235 12.48 0.17 12.28
CA ARG A 235 11.73 -1.06 12.01
C ARG A 235 10.33 -0.96 12.57
N GLY A 236 9.40 -1.60 11.91
CA GLY A 236 8.05 -1.71 12.40
C GLY A 236 7.26 -2.84 11.77
N ARG A 237 6.02 -2.94 12.24
CA ARG A 237 4.99 -3.85 11.77
C ARG A 237 3.72 -3.10 11.41
N TRP A 238 2.88 -3.69 10.57
CA TRP A 238 1.61 -3.10 10.16
C TRP A 238 0.48 -4.14 10.11
N ARG A 239 -0.75 -3.67 10.32
CA ARG A 239 -1.99 -4.41 10.05
C ARG A 239 -3.10 -3.45 9.63
N LEU A 240 -4.05 -3.94 8.85
CA LEU A 240 -5.33 -3.27 8.60
C LEU A 240 -6.31 -3.55 9.72
N SER A 241 -7.30 -2.68 9.86
CA SER A 241 -8.40 -2.85 10.79
C SER A 241 -9.33 -3.98 10.38
N THR A 242 -10.00 -4.51 11.39
CA THR A 242 -11.07 -5.50 11.27
C THR A 242 -12.38 -4.93 11.80
N VAL A 243 -13.44 -5.74 11.73
CA VAL A 243 -14.73 -5.41 12.35
C VAL A 243 -14.58 -5.19 13.86
N ALA A 244 -13.66 -5.90 14.53
CA ALA A 244 -13.41 -5.75 15.97
C ALA A 244 -12.87 -4.35 16.32
N ASP A 245 -12.06 -3.74 15.46
CA ASP A 245 -11.49 -2.41 15.71
C ASP A 245 -12.52 -1.27 15.55
N ASN A 246 -13.66 -1.55 14.91
CA ASN A 246 -14.73 -0.59 14.69
C ASN A 246 -16.08 -1.30 14.48
N PRO A 247 -16.74 -1.75 15.57
CA PRO A 247 -17.95 -2.56 15.48
C PRO A 247 -19.14 -1.83 14.85
N ASP A 248 -19.13 -0.49 14.89
CA ASP A 248 -20.18 0.36 14.33
C ASP A 248 -20.02 0.61 12.81
N ALA A 249 -18.90 0.19 12.21
CA ALA A 249 -18.67 0.39 10.77
C ALA A 249 -19.31 -0.71 9.91
N ASP A 250 -19.81 -0.31 8.74
CA ASP A 250 -20.17 -1.24 7.69
C ASP A 250 -19.00 -2.19 7.37
N LEU A 251 -19.31 -3.44 7.02
CA LEU A 251 -18.33 -4.47 6.67
C LEU A 251 -17.33 -4.01 5.58
N LYS A 252 -17.76 -3.11 4.68
CA LYS A 252 -16.93 -2.52 3.61
C LYS A 252 -15.92 -1.48 4.12
N ASP A 253 -16.24 -0.81 5.23
CA ASP A 253 -15.47 0.29 5.82
C ASP A 253 -14.62 -0.18 7.00
N ALA A 254 -14.89 -1.39 7.51
CA ALA A 254 -14.13 -2.05 8.59
C ALA A 254 -12.63 -2.18 8.28
N GLU A 255 -12.23 -2.30 7.01
CA GLU A 255 -10.81 -2.43 6.61
C GLU A 255 -10.12 -1.08 6.31
N GLY A 256 -10.78 0.04 6.62
CA GLY A 256 -10.36 1.38 6.21
C GLY A 256 -9.25 2.03 7.05
N ILE A 257 -8.80 1.40 8.13
CA ILE A 257 -7.78 1.93 9.05
C ILE A 257 -6.52 1.05 8.99
N LEU A 258 -5.37 1.71 9.00
CA LEU A 258 -4.05 1.11 9.03
C LEU A 258 -3.40 1.43 10.38
N PHE A 259 -2.98 0.38 11.06
CA PHE A 259 -2.19 0.47 12.28
C PHE A 259 -0.73 0.17 11.94
N VAL A 260 0.17 1.03 12.41
CA VAL A 260 1.62 0.87 12.26
C VAL A 260 2.27 1.00 13.62
N GLU A 261 3.11 0.04 13.98
CA GLU A 261 3.93 0.10 15.19
C GLU A 261 5.41 0.06 14.80
N THR A 262 6.20 1.03 15.27
CA THR A 262 7.64 1.08 15.01
C THR A 262 8.43 1.11 16.31
N GLU A 263 9.68 0.70 16.24
CA GLU A 263 10.62 0.97 17.34
C GLU A 263 10.74 2.49 17.53
N GLY A 264 10.95 2.92 18.77
CA GLY A 264 11.24 4.31 19.10
C GLY A 264 12.73 4.61 18.99
N VAL A 265 13.08 5.90 19.11
CA VAL A 265 14.48 6.34 19.12
C VAL A 265 15.28 5.72 20.28
N LYS A 266 14.58 5.41 21.38
CA LYS A 266 15.13 4.63 22.50
C LYS A 266 14.38 3.31 22.56
N GLN A 267 15.09 2.23 22.91
CA GLN A 267 14.54 0.87 23.00
C GLN A 267 13.32 0.74 23.93
N LYS A 268 13.18 1.65 24.90
CA LYS A 268 12.01 1.67 25.80
C LYS A 268 10.73 2.25 25.18
N TYR A 269 10.82 2.87 24.01
CA TYR A 269 9.68 3.51 23.36
C TYR A 269 9.28 2.72 22.12
N MET A 270 7.98 2.65 21.89
CA MET A 270 7.36 2.17 20.67
C MET A 270 6.44 3.26 20.15
N TYR A 271 6.45 3.51 18.85
CA TYR A 271 5.56 4.49 18.24
C TYR A 271 4.38 3.79 17.58
N ARG A 272 3.15 4.25 17.88
CA ARG A 272 1.90 3.74 17.32
C ARG A 272 1.27 4.78 16.41
N MET A 273 1.10 4.48 15.13
CA MET A 273 0.41 5.34 14.16
C MET A 273 -0.93 4.72 13.79
N LYS A 274 -2.00 5.52 13.88
CA LYS A 274 -3.32 5.17 13.34
C LYS A 274 -3.60 6.04 12.13
N LEU A 275 -3.72 5.42 10.96
CA LEU A 275 -3.81 6.07 9.67
C LEU A 275 -5.07 5.60 8.95
N SER A 276 -5.90 6.51 8.44
CA SER A 276 -7.03 6.15 7.58
C SER A 276 -6.61 6.05 6.12
N LEU A 277 -6.99 4.94 5.48
CA LEU A 277 -6.76 4.75 4.05
C LEU A 277 -7.82 5.54 3.27
N ARG A 278 -7.33 6.41 2.39
CA ARG A 278 -8.13 7.32 1.58
C ARG A 278 -7.62 7.32 0.14
N SER A 279 -8.39 7.96 -0.72
CA SER A 279 -8.04 8.16 -2.12
C SER A 279 -7.74 9.62 -2.39
N SER A 280 -6.78 9.88 -3.28
CA SER A 280 -6.44 11.20 -3.78
C SER A 280 -6.37 11.16 -5.30
N GLY A 281 -7.01 12.14 -5.94
CA GLY A 281 -7.20 12.18 -7.39
C GLY A 281 -8.40 11.36 -7.88
N LYS A 282 -8.68 11.43 -9.18
CA LYS A 282 -9.85 10.78 -9.80
C LYS A 282 -9.61 9.31 -10.15
N GLY A 283 -8.37 8.93 -10.46
CA GLY A 283 -8.04 7.60 -10.99
C GLY A 283 -7.57 6.59 -9.92
N ALA A 284 -6.52 6.94 -9.17
CA ALA A 284 -5.93 6.04 -8.18
C ALA A 284 -6.75 6.02 -6.88
N LYS A 285 -7.10 4.81 -6.44
CA LYS A 285 -7.72 4.56 -5.14
C LYS A 285 -6.68 4.05 -4.14
N ASN A 286 -6.97 4.23 -2.86
CA ASN A 286 -6.18 3.68 -1.74
C ASN A 286 -4.70 4.10 -1.80
N ASN A 287 -4.47 5.36 -2.15
CA ASN A 287 -3.15 5.95 -2.40
C ASN A 287 -2.81 7.10 -1.43
N LYS A 288 -3.64 7.33 -0.41
CA LYS A 288 -3.44 8.38 0.60
C LYS A 288 -3.64 7.80 2.00
N LEU A 289 -2.73 8.10 2.92
CA LEU A 289 -2.85 7.77 4.35
C LEU A 289 -3.03 9.06 5.13
N VAL A 290 -4.12 9.19 5.89
CA VAL A 290 -4.43 10.38 6.69
C VAL A 290 -4.34 10.06 8.16
N TRP A 291 -3.59 10.84 8.92
CA TRP A 291 -3.46 10.69 10.36
C TRP A 291 -4.82 10.71 11.06
N GLN A 292 -5.06 9.71 11.90
CA GLN A 292 -6.09 9.73 12.95
C GLN A 292 -5.48 9.94 14.32
N GLY A 293 -4.26 9.45 14.55
CA GLY A 293 -3.51 9.71 15.77
C GLY A 293 -2.11 9.12 15.71
N PHE A 294 -1.25 9.60 16.61
CA PHE A 294 0.14 9.18 16.72
C PHE A 294 0.57 9.22 18.17
N TRP A 295 1.03 8.08 18.70
CA TRP A 295 1.35 7.93 20.11
C TRP A 295 2.75 7.36 20.32
N ASN A 296 3.36 7.72 21.44
CA ASN A 296 4.49 7.05 22.03
C ASN A 296 3.99 6.16 23.17
N TYR A 297 4.41 4.90 23.15
CA TYR A 297 4.16 3.92 24.18
C TYR A 297 5.47 3.57 24.89
N ASN A 298 5.51 3.70 26.21
CA ASN A 298 6.67 3.34 27.03
C ASN A 298 6.56 1.90 27.51
N LEU A 299 7.39 1.02 26.95
CA LEU A 299 7.43 -0.41 27.25
C LEU A 299 7.77 -0.72 28.72
N LEU A 300 8.38 0.22 29.45
CA LEU A 300 8.78 0.02 30.85
C LEU A 300 7.72 0.45 31.86
N THR A 301 6.88 1.42 31.51
CA THR A 301 5.89 1.99 32.45
C THR A 301 4.45 1.78 32.02
N ASP A 302 4.23 1.19 30.84
CA ASP A 302 2.91 1.01 30.22
C ASP A 302 2.18 2.34 29.94
N ASP A 303 2.91 3.47 29.96
CA ASP A 303 2.35 4.79 29.71
C ASP A 303 2.29 5.11 28.22
N THR A 304 1.17 5.69 27.80
CA THR A 304 0.99 6.22 26.45
C THR A 304 0.91 7.75 26.46
N ALA A 305 1.63 8.40 25.55
CA ALA A 305 1.55 9.84 25.33
C ALA A 305 1.29 10.15 23.85
N GLU A 306 0.42 11.12 23.56
CA GLU A 306 0.10 11.51 22.19
C GLU A 306 1.12 12.54 21.64
N PHE A 307 1.56 12.33 20.40
CA PHE A 307 2.29 13.33 19.64
C PHE A 307 1.33 14.32 19.00
N THR A 308 1.54 15.62 19.22
CA THR A 308 0.68 16.65 18.61
C THR A 308 0.90 16.74 17.10
N LEU A 309 -0.12 16.38 16.31
CA LEU A 309 -0.08 16.33 14.83
C LEU A 309 -0.22 17.70 14.13
N ARG A 310 0.15 18.82 14.77
CA ARG A 310 -0.20 20.18 14.30
C ARG A 310 0.21 20.49 12.85
N ASN A 311 1.37 19.99 12.43
CA ASN A 311 1.92 20.25 11.10
C ASN A 311 1.94 19.01 10.21
N ASP A 312 1.51 17.84 10.72
CA ASP A 312 1.65 16.59 9.98
C ASP A 312 0.73 16.57 8.76
N LYS A 313 1.30 16.17 7.62
CA LYS A 313 0.58 16.01 6.36
C LYS A 313 0.26 14.54 6.13
N ALA A 314 -0.77 14.31 5.33
CA ALA A 314 -1.11 12.97 4.85
C ALA A 314 0.04 12.39 4.01
N PHE A 315 0.23 11.08 4.06
CA PHE A 315 1.14 10.41 3.14
C PHE A 315 0.46 10.17 1.80
N LEU A 316 1.18 10.42 0.71
CA LEU A 316 0.77 10.10 -0.65
C LEU A 316 1.64 8.98 -1.19
N PHE A 317 1.02 8.00 -1.83
CA PHE A 317 1.73 6.89 -2.45
C PHE A 317 2.47 7.36 -3.71
N SER A 318 3.77 7.03 -3.78
CA SER A 318 4.61 7.20 -4.96
C SER A 318 5.18 5.85 -5.39
N ARG A 319 5.03 5.51 -6.68
CA ARG A 319 5.57 4.26 -7.24
C ARG A 319 7.07 4.39 -7.43
N VAL A 320 7.82 3.39 -6.95
CA VAL A 320 9.29 3.36 -7.07
C VAL A 320 9.69 2.17 -7.93
N LYS A 321 10.27 2.43 -9.10
CA LYS A 321 10.59 1.38 -10.08
C LYS A 321 11.54 0.32 -9.53
N SER A 322 12.54 0.72 -8.74
CA SER A 322 13.54 -0.18 -8.17
C SER A 322 12.97 -1.18 -7.16
N TYR A 323 11.75 -0.98 -6.66
CA TYR A 323 11.10 -1.93 -5.75
C TYR A 323 10.45 -3.12 -6.48
N GLY A 324 10.36 -3.07 -7.81
CA GLY A 324 9.76 -4.12 -8.62
C GLY A 324 8.31 -4.39 -8.21
N SER A 325 8.01 -5.65 -7.88
CA SER A 325 6.70 -6.06 -7.38
C SER A 325 6.50 -5.76 -5.89
N GLY A 326 7.49 -5.25 -5.16
CA GLY A 326 7.41 -4.95 -3.73
C GLY A 326 8.08 -6.00 -2.84
N ALA A 327 9.25 -6.47 -3.29
CA ALA A 327 10.17 -7.23 -2.44
C ALA A 327 10.72 -6.35 -1.31
#